data_AF-A0A0D0SKX9-F1
#
_entry.id   AF-A0A0D0SKX9-F1
#
_cell.length_a   1.000
_cell.length_b   1.000
_cell.length_c   1.000
_cell.angle_alpha   90.00
_cell.angle_beta   90.00
_cell.angle_gamma   90.00
#
_symmetry.space_group_name_H-M   'P 1'
#
loop_
_entity.id
_entity.type
_entity.pdbx_description
1 polymer ?
#
loop_
_entity_poly.entity_id
_entity_poly.type
_entity_poly.pdbx_seq_one_letter_code
_entity_poly.pdbx_strand_id
1 'polypeptide(L)'
;MLLLCNLDLLNLNDFQAELKRNLLESDSIAGASYLFQTISQCKDQKELAYLTTQYSERKKGMIYGCESYIFKYMTDVLQKHSKISLIHPVLEILKEYDLKSHSELYKTLWAFLECERDYKKTSKMLVVHRNTVQYRIDKIVELTGIDLEDVQTRIYLVVSFFMDQEN
;
A
#
# COMPACT_ATOMS: atom_id res chain seq x y z
N MET A 1 6.84 -14.80 -21.10
CA MET A 1 6.45 -14.14 -22.38
C MET A 1 6.21 -12.66 -22.08
N LEU A 2 6.62 -11.75 -22.97
CA LEU A 2 6.33 -10.31 -22.86
C LEU A 2 5.38 -9.92 -23.99
N LEU A 3 4.34 -9.16 -23.67
CA LEU A 3 3.39 -8.60 -24.63
C LEU A 3 3.48 -7.08 -24.57
N LEU A 4 3.76 -6.44 -25.71
CA LEU A 4 3.71 -5.01 -25.88
C LEU A 4 2.43 -4.67 -26.67
N CYS A 5 1.53 -3.91 -26.06
CA CYS A 5 0.20 -3.65 -26.61
C CYS A 5 0.10 -2.19 -27.05
N ASN A 6 -0.08 -1.94 -28.35
CA ASN A 6 -0.31 -0.59 -28.85
C ASN A 6 -1.80 -0.25 -28.79
N LEU A 7 -2.20 0.57 -27.82
CA LEU A 7 -3.60 0.94 -27.58
C LEU A 7 -4.18 1.90 -28.64
N ASP A 8 -3.36 2.45 -29.54
CA ASP A 8 -3.86 3.19 -30.70
C ASP A 8 -4.47 2.24 -31.75
N LEU A 9 -4.12 0.96 -31.70
CA LEU A 9 -4.53 -0.06 -32.67
C LEU A 9 -5.51 -1.09 -32.11
N LEU A 10 -5.74 -1.10 -30.79
CA LEU A 10 -6.56 -2.11 -30.13
C LEU A 10 -7.34 -1.54 -28.93
N ASN A 11 -8.52 -2.10 -28.70
CA ASN A 11 -9.29 -1.82 -27.49
C ASN A 11 -8.74 -2.62 -26.30
N LEU A 12 -8.36 -1.93 -25.22
CA LEU A 12 -7.76 -2.56 -24.05
C LEU A 12 -8.68 -3.60 -23.40
N ASN A 13 -9.99 -3.33 -23.30
CA ASN A 13 -10.94 -4.22 -22.63
C ASN A 13 -11.11 -5.53 -23.41
N ASP A 14 -11.26 -5.43 -24.74
CA ASP A 14 -11.41 -6.60 -25.61
C ASP A 14 -10.15 -7.48 -25.57
N PHE A 15 -8.98 -6.84 -25.65
CA PHE A 15 -7.71 -7.54 -25.54
C PHE A 15 -7.53 -8.21 -24.16
N GLN A 16 -7.85 -7.52 -23.07
CA GLN A 16 -7.80 -8.12 -21.74
C GLN A 16 -8.76 -9.30 -21.59
N ALA A 17 -9.95 -9.23 -22.18
CA ALA A 17 -10.91 -10.34 -22.16
C ALA A 17 -10.38 -11.57 -22.90
N GLU A 18 -9.75 -11.37 -24.07
CA GLU A 18 -9.11 -12.45 -24.82
C GLU A 18 -7.90 -13.02 -24.08
N LEU A 19 -7.02 -12.15 -23.57
CA LEU A 19 -5.84 -12.57 -22.83
C LEU A 19 -6.21 -13.36 -21.58
N LYS A 20 -7.25 -12.97 -20.83
CA LYS A 20 -7.74 -13.73 -19.67
C LYS A 20 -8.15 -15.16 -20.02
N ARG A 21 -8.80 -15.38 -21.16
CA ARG A 21 -9.15 -16.73 -21.65
C ARG A 21 -7.88 -17.55 -21.91
N ASN A 22 -6.95 -16.99 -22.67
CA ASN A 22 -5.68 -17.65 -23.00
C ASN A 22 -4.85 -17.96 -21.74
N LEU A 23 -4.83 -17.06 -20.75
CA LEU A 23 -4.16 -17.27 -19.47
C LEU A 23 -4.82 -18.39 -18.65
N LEU A 24 -6.15 -18.49 -18.68
CA LEU A 24 -6.87 -19.56 -17.98
C LEU A 24 -6.57 -20.92 -18.61
N GLU A 25 -6.61 -21.03 -19.94
CA GLU A 25 -6.33 -22.27 -20.68
C GLU A 25 -4.89 -22.73 -20.52
N SER A 26 -3.94 -21.79 -20.38
CA SER A 26 -2.52 -22.06 -20.21
C SER A 26 -2.07 -22.09 -18.73
N ASP A 27 -3.00 -22.13 -17.78
CA ASP A 27 -2.70 -22.16 -16.35
C ASP A 27 -1.74 -21.05 -15.87
N SER A 28 -1.82 -19.88 -16.51
CA SER A 28 -0.87 -18.77 -16.38
C SER A 28 -1.52 -17.50 -15.81
N ILE A 29 -0.68 -16.50 -15.55
CA ILE A 29 -1.06 -15.15 -15.11
C ILE A 29 -0.33 -14.10 -15.95
N ALA A 30 -0.81 -12.86 -15.91
CA ALA A 30 -0.10 -11.72 -16.45
C ALA A 30 0.03 -10.59 -15.41
N GLY A 31 1.17 -9.91 -15.44
CA GLY A 31 1.35 -8.62 -14.80
C GLY A 31 1.33 -7.53 -15.87
N ALA A 32 0.66 -6.43 -15.57
CA ALA A 32 0.55 -5.26 -16.42
C ALA A 32 1.27 -4.08 -15.78
N SER A 33 2.04 -3.37 -16.58
CA SER A 33 2.71 -2.13 -16.18
C SER A 33 1.78 -0.92 -16.33
N TYR A 34 2.29 0.27 -16.04
CA TYR A 34 1.61 1.50 -16.42
C TYR A 34 1.59 1.67 -17.94
N LEU A 35 0.68 2.53 -18.42
CA LEU A 35 0.70 3.02 -19.79
C LEU A 35 1.91 3.94 -20.00
N PHE A 36 2.49 3.88 -21.19
CA PHE A 36 3.66 4.67 -21.55
C PHE A 36 3.64 4.99 -23.04
N GLN A 37 4.38 6.03 -23.44
CA GLN A 37 4.30 6.60 -24.80
C GLN A 37 5.60 6.47 -25.58
N THR A 38 6.71 6.11 -24.91
CA THR A 38 8.03 6.07 -25.54
C THR A 38 8.72 4.73 -25.36
N ILE A 39 9.44 4.30 -26.39
CA ILE A 39 10.18 3.03 -26.38
C ILE A 39 11.26 3.01 -25.29
N SER A 40 11.81 4.17 -24.92
CA SER A 40 12.79 4.27 -23.83
C SER A 40 12.23 3.81 -22.48
N GLN A 41 10.91 3.92 -22.25
CA GLN A 41 10.25 3.45 -21.04
C GLN A 41 10.02 1.94 -21.02
N CYS A 42 10.11 1.24 -22.17
CA CYS A 42 9.83 -0.20 -22.26
C CYS A 42 10.64 -1.03 -21.26
N LYS A 43 11.88 -0.65 -20.97
CA LYS A 43 12.74 -1.37 -20.04
C LYS A 43 12.14 -1.39 -18.63
N ASP A 44 11.82 -0.22 -18.10
CA ASP A 44 11.30 -0.09 -16.74
C ASP A 44 9.88 -0.65 -16.63
N GLN A 45 9.06 -0.45 -17.67
CA GLN A 45 7.69 -0.96 -17.71
C GLN A 45 7.64 -2.48 -17.82
N LYS A 46 8.55 -3.10 -18.59
CA LYS A 46 8.73 -4.55 -18.60
C LYS A 46 9.07 -5.06 -17.19
N GLU A 47 9.96 -4.39 -16.48
CA GLU A 47 10.35 -4.80 -15.14
C GLU A 47 9.17 -4.69 -14.16
N LEU A 48 8.38 -3.60 -14.22
CA LEU A 48 7.17 -3.44 -13.43
C LEU A 48 6.15 -4.55 -13.69
N ALA A 49 5.88 -4.88 -14.96
CA ALA A 49 4.99 -5.97 -15.33
C ALA A 49 5.50 -7.32 -14.79
N TYR A 50 6.80 -7.56 -14.86
CA TYR A 50 7.41 -8.77 -14.31
C TYR A 50 7.30 -8.84 -12.78
N LEU A 51 7.71 -7.80 -12.06
CA LEU A 51 7.60 -7.71 -10.60
C LEU A 51 6.16 -7.93 -10.13
N THR A 52 5.19 -7.37 -10.85
CA THR A 52 3.76 -7.58 -10.55
C THR A 52 3.39 -9.06 -10.50
N THR A 53 3.92 -9.89 -11.41
CA THR A 53 3.68 -11.35 -11.38
C THR A 53 4.29 -12.04 -10.16
N GLN A 54 5.39 -11.51 -9.61
CA GLN A 54 6.06 -12.07 -8.44
C GLN A 54 5.32 -11.74 -7.14
N TYR A 55 4.71 -10.55 -7.07
CA TYR A 55 4.03 -10.03 -5.89
C TYR A 55 2.52 -10.31 -5.85
N SER A 56 1.90 -10.62 -7.00
CA SER A 56 0.47 -10.90 -7.11
C SER A 56 0.03 -12.18 -6.37
N GLU A 57 -1.28 -12.34 -6.20
CA GLU A 57 -1.88 -13.57 -5.65
C GLU A 57 -1.76 -14.78 -6.59
N ARG A 58 -1.33 -14.56 -7.84
CA ARG A 58 -1.08 -15.60 -8.87
C ARG A 58 -2.26 -16.53 -9.17
N LYS A 59 -3.50 -16.04 -9.04
CA LYS A 59 -4.69 -16.78 -9.47
C LYS A 59 -4.70 -16.92 -10.99
N LYS A 60 -4.84 -18.16 -11.48
CA LYS A 60 -4.88 -18.50 -12.91
C LYS A 60 -5.92 -17.67 -13.68
N GLY A 61 -5.59 -17.27 -14.90
CA GLY A 61 -6.48 -16.47 -15.75
C GLY A 61 -6.60 -15.00 -15.35
N MET A 62 -5.82 -14.53 -14.36
CA MET A 62 -5.86 -13.13 -13.91
C MET A 62 -4.77 -12.28 -14.57
N ILE A 63 -5.12 -11.00 -14.74
CA ILE A 63 -4.21 -9.92 -15.11
C ILE A 63 -4.15 -8.99 -13.91
N TYR A 64 -2.95 -8.74 -13.42
CA TYR A 64 -2.69 -7.91 -12.24
C TYR A 64 -2.03 -6.60 -12.67
N GLY A 65 -2.53 -5.45 -12.21
CA GLY A 65 -1.93 -4.14 -12.46
C GLY A 65 -0.84 -3.81 -11.45
N CYS A 66 0.27 -3.23 -11.90
CA CYS A 66 1.41 -2.92 -11.04
C CYS A 66 1.09 -1.93 -9.93
N GLU A 67 0.10 -1.05 -10.12
CA GLU A 67 -0.35 -0.06 -9.15
C GLU A 67 -0.75 -0.68 -7.81
N SER A 68 -1.26 -1.91 -7.81
CA SER A 68 -1.66 -2.63 -6.58
C SER A 68 -0.48 -3.28 -5.84
N TYR A 69 0.68 -3.42 -6.50
CA TYR A 69 1.80 -4.21 -5.97
C TYR A 69 3.11 -3.43 -5.85
N ILE A 70 3.21 -2.27 -6.51
CA ILE A 70 4.44 -1.48 -6.53
C ILE A 70 4.84 -1.00 -5.14
N PHE A 71 3.86 -0.63 -4.31
CA PHE A 71 4.12 -0.19 -2.95
C PHE A 71 4.72 -1.30 -2.09
N LYS A 72 4.19 -2.53 -2.20
CA LYS A 72 4.73 -3.71 -1.52
C LYS A 72 6.16 -4.03 -1.99
N TYR A 73 6.41 -3.94 -3.30
CA TYR A 73 7.78 -4.06 -3.81
C TYR A 73 8.72 -3.00 -3.21
N MET A 74 8.26 -1.75 -3.09
CA MET A 74 9.05 -0.68 -2.48
C MET A 74 9.38 -0.97 -1.01
N THR A 75 8.40 -1.42 -0.20
CA THR A 75 8.63 -1.76 1.21
C THR A 75 9.59 -2.94 1.36
N ASP A 76 9.44 -4.00 0.54
CA ASP A 76 10.35 -5.15 0.52
C ASP A 76 11.80 -4.74 0.19
N VAL A 77 11.99 -3.88 -0.82
CA VAL A 77 13.32 -3.36 -1.18
C VAL A 77 13.94 -2.59 -0.02
N LEU A 78 13.15 -1.72 0.63
CA LEU A 78 13.61 -0.96 1.80
C LEU A 78 14.02 -1.89 2.95
N GLN A 79 13.21 -2.91 3.25
CA GLN A 79 13.50 -3.88 4.31
C GLN A 79 14.74 -4.73 3.99
N LYS A 80 14.83 -5.26 2.77
CA LYS A 80 15.92 -6.14 2.35
C LYS A 80 17.29 -5.45 2.34
N HIS A 81 17.31 -4.15 2.05
CA HIS A 81 18.55 -3.38 1.96
C HIS A 81 18.89 -2.61 3.24
N SER A 82 17.96 -2.51 4.19
CA SER A 82 18.24 -1.91 5.50
C SER A 82 18.85 -2.93 6.46
N LYS A 83 19.84 -2.48 7.25
CA LYS A 83 20.40 -3.23 8.38
C LYS A 83 19.79 -2.84 9.72
N ILE A 84 18.90 -1.85 9.70
CA ILE A 84 18.24 -1.28 10.88
C ILE A 84 16.73 -1.31 10.67
N SER A 85 15.96 -1.27 11.75
CA SER A 85 14.52 -1.03 11.64
C SER A 85 14.27 0.34 11.04
N LEU A 86 13.42 0.40 10.02
CA LEU A 86 12.91 1.62 9.40
C LEU A 86 11.49 1.92 9.88
N ILE A 87 11.05 1.36 11.00
CA ILE A 87 9.73 1.64 11.58
C ILE A 87 9.86 2.82 12.54
N HIS A 88 8.97 3.80 12.41
CA HIS A 88 8.94 4.95 13.31
C HIS A 88 8.67 4.49 14.77
N PRO A 89 9.47 4.92 15.76
CA PRO A 89 9.41 4.39 17.14
C PRO A 89 8.06 4.60 17.85
N VAL A 90 7.30 5.61 17.45
CA VAL A 90 5.91 5.84 17.89
C VAL A 90 5.05 4.60 17.86
N LEU A 91 5.19 3.76 16.83
CA LEU A 91 4.35 2.58 16.64
C LEU A 91 4.49 1.65 17.85
N GLU A 92 5.73 1.45 18.32
CA GLU A 92 6.02 0.65 19.51
C GLU A 92 5.51 1.33 20.79
N ILE A 93 5.72 2.64 20.94
CA ILE A 93 5.22 3.41 22.08
C ILE A 93 3.69 3.26 22.22
N LEU A 94 2.96 3.31 21.10
CA LEU A 94 1.50 3.16 21.09
C LEU A 94 1.07 1.73 21.39
N LYS A 95 1.75 0.71 20.83
CA LYS A 95 1.47 -0.69 21.16
C LYS A 95 1.68 -0.98 22.64
N GLU A 96 2.80 -0.54 23.21
CA GLU A 96 3.08 -0.70 24.64
C GLU A 96 2.03 0.00 25.51
N TYR A 97 1.60 1.20 25.12
CA TYR A 97 0.59 1.95 25.85
C TYR A 97 -0.78 1.27 25.78
N ASP A 98 -1.18 0.79 24.61
CA ASP A 98 -2.43 0.05 24.39
C ASP A 98 -2.49 -1.23 25.21
N LEU A 99 -1.36 -1.97 25.31
CA LEU A 99 -1.27 -3.16 26.15
C LEU A 99 -1.45 -2.85 27.65
N LYS A 100 -0.90 -1.74 28.14
CA LYS A 100 -0.95 -1.35 29.56
C LYS A 100 -2.30 -0.73 29.95
N SER A 101 -2.93 0.01 29.04
CA SER A 101 -4.10 0.85 29.33
C SER A 101 -5.40 0.32 28.72
N HIS A 102 -5.35 -0.80 27.98
CA HIS A 102 -6.46 -1.32 27.17
C HIS A 102 -7.08 -0.25 26.24
N SER A 103 -6.23 0.62 25.70
CA SER A 103 -6.62 1.62 24.70
C SER A 103 -6.47 1.07 23.27
N GLU A 104 -6.80 1.90 22.27
CA GLU A 104 -6.63 1.57 20.84
C GLU A 104 -5.96 2.73 20.09
N LEU A 105 -4.93 3.34 20.68
CA LEU A 105 -4.20 4.46 20.08
C LEU A 105 -3.49 4.06 18.80
N TYR A 106 -2.83 2.89 18.76
CA TYR A 106 -2.15 2.40 17.56
C TYR A 106 -3.13 2.30 16.37
N LYS A 107 -4.26 1.60 16.59
CA LYS A 107 -5.31 1.44 15.58
C LYS A 107 -5.96 2.77 15.20
N THR A 108 -6.12 3.67 16.17
CA THR A 108 -6.71 4.99 15.92
C THR A 108 -5.80 5.86 15.07
N LEU A 109 -4.49 5.85 15.31
CA LEU A 109 -3.53 6.58 14.49
C LEU A 109 -3.53 6.07 13.04
N TRP A 110 -3.53 4.74 12.85
CA TRP A 110 -3.61 4.16 11.50
C TRP A 110 -4.88 4.62 10.76
N ALA A 111 -6.05 4.41 11.36
CA ALA A 111 -7.32 4.79 10.75
C ALA A 111 -7.41 6.31 10.49
N PHE A 112 -6.83 7.12 11.36
CA PHE A 112 -6.78 8.57 11.19
C PHE A 112 -5.93 8.99 9.98
N LEU A 113 -4.76 8.35 9.77
CA LEU A 113 -3.92 8.61 8.62
C LEU A 113 -4.58 8.11 7.32
N GLU A 114 -5.19 6.93 7.34
CA GLU A 114 -5.93 6.35 6.19
C GLU A 114 -7.13 7.23 5.79
N CYS A 115 -7.80 7.84 6.77
CA CYS A 115 -8.90 8.78 6.56
C CYS A 115 -8.44 10.22 6.26
N GLU A 116 -7.18 10.43 5.88
CA GLU A 116 -6.59 11.75 5.57
C GLU A 116 -6.74 12.78 6.71
N ARG A 117 -6.65 12.31 7.96
CA ARG A 117 -6.83 13.11 9.18
C ARG A 117 -8.24 13.68 9.36
N ASP A 118 -9.24 13.09 8.72
CA ASP A 118 -10.65 13.47 8.91
C ASP A 118 -11.25 12.72 10.12
N TYR A 119 -11.51 13.46 11.20
CA TYR A 119 -12.11 12.91 12.42
C TYR A 119 -13.46 12.22 12.21
N LYS A 120 -14.30 12.71 11.28
CA LYS A 120 -15.63 12.16 11.01
C LYS A 120 -15.54 10.87 10.20
N LYS A 121 -14.65 10.81 9.20
CA LYS A 121 -14.37 9.56 8.48
C LYS A 121 -13.77 8.51 9.41
N THR A 122 -12.78 8.91 10.20
CA THR A 122 -12.12 8.04 11.19
C THR A 122 -13.09 7.48 12.22
N SER A 123 -13.98 8.33 12.76
CA SER A 123 -14.96 7.90 13.76
C SER A 123 -15.96 6.88 13.20
N LYS A 124 -16.36 7.05 11.94
CA LYS A 124 -17.21 6.07 11.23
C LYS A 124 -16.48 4.75 11.00
N MET A 125 -15.21 4.81 10.56
CA MET A 125 -14.39 3.62 10.31
C MET A 125 -14.16 2.82 11.59
N LEU A 126 -13.89 3.49 12.72
CA LEU A 126 -13.65 2.84 14.01
C LEU A 126 -14.93 2.54 14.79
N VAL A 127 -16.11 2.97 14.31
CA VAL A 127 -17.40 2.82 15.01
C VAL A 127 -17.37 3.43 16.42
N VAL A 128 -16.83 4.64 16.54
CA VAL A 128 -16.76 5.41 17.80
C VAL A 128 -17.28 6.83 17.59
N HIS A 129 -17.48 7.57 18.68
CA HIS A 129 -17.84 8.98 18.58
C HIS A 129 -16.66 9.82 18.10
N ARG A 130 -16.92 10.91 17.36
CA ARG A 130 -15.87 11.83 16.87
C ARG A 130 -14.96 12.34 18.00
N ASN A 131 -15.55 12.68 19.15
CA ASN A 131 -14.79 13.17 20.31
C ASN A 131 -13.82 12.11 20.85
N THR A 132 -14.14 10.82 20.73
CA THR A 132 -13.22 9.74 21.12
C THR A 132 -12.01 9.70 20.21
N VAL A 133 -12.18 9.90 18.90
CA VAL A 133 -11.05 10.02 17.96
C VAL A 133 -10.20 11.22 18.31
N GLN A 134 -10.81 12.40 18.49
CA GLN A 134 -10.10 13.62 18.87
C GLN A 134 -9.25 13.40 20.13
N TYR A 135 -9.88 12.90 21.19
CA TYR A 135 -9.20 12.60 22.45
C TYR A 135 -8.01 11.63 22.25
N ARG A 136 -8.19 10.56 21.48
CA ARG A 136 -7.13 9.58 21.23
C ARG A 136 -5.97 10.21 20.42
N ILE A 137 -6.26 11.04 19.42
CA ILE A 137 -5.23 11.76 18.65
C ILE A 137 -4.48 12.77 19.52
N ASP A 138 -5.20 13.56 20.33
CA ASP A 138 -4.58 14.49 21.29
C ASP A 138 -3.68 13.72 22.25
N LYS A 139 -4.11 12.55 22.72
CA LYS A 139 -3.31 11.70 23.61
C LYS A 139 -2.06 11.13 22.93
N ILE A 140 -2.15 10.75 21.65
CA ILE A 140 -1.01 10.30 20.86
C ILE A 140 0.03 11.42 20.75
N VAL A 141 -0.39 12.64 20.43
CA VAL A 141 0.49 13.80 20.32
C VAL A 141 1.12 14.14 21.68
N GLU A 142 0.34 14.12 22.76
CA GLU A 142 0.83 14.32 24.13
C GLU A 142 1.89 13.28 24.52
N LEU A 143 1.65 12.01 24.21
CA LEU A 143 2.51 10.90 24.60
C LEU A 143 3.83 10.87 23.81
N THR A 144 3.80 11.28 22.55
CA THR A 144 4.89 11.03 21.60
C THR A 144 5.58 12.28 21.07
N GLY A 145 4.93 13.45 21.19
CA GLY A 145 5.42 14.71 20.64
C GLY A 145 5.43 14.77 19.11
N ILE A 146 4.78 13.82 18.41
CA ILE A 146 4.77 13.84 16.94
C ILE A 146 3.99 15.02 16.39
N ASP A 147 4.53 15.60 15.31
CA ASP A 147 3.84 16.59 14.51
C ASP A 147 3.09 15.91 13.35
N LEU A 148 1.77 15.81 13.47
CA LEU A 148 0.92 15.26 12.40
C LEU A 148 0.61 16.28 11.29
N GLU A 149 1.03 17.54 11.43
CA GLU A 149 0.96 18.55 10.36
C GLU A 149 2.16 18.48 9.42
N ASP A 150 3.30 17.91 9.85
CA ASP A 150 4.42 17.65 8.96
C ASP A 150 4.13 16.49 7.99
N VAL A 151 4.36 16.74 6.70
CA VAL A 151 4.09 15.76 5.64
C VAL A 151 5.08 14.60 5.67
N GLN A 152 6.33 14.83 6.05
CA GLN A 152 7.34 13.77 6.09
C GLN A 152 7.05 12.82 7.26
N THR A 153 6.67 13.36 8.43
CA THR A 153 6.22 12.56 9.57
C THR A 153 5.02 11.69 9.18
N ARG A 154 3.99 12.24 8.52
CA ARG A 154 2.84 11.44 8.08
C ARG A 154 3.21 10.33 7.11
N ILE A 155 4.00 10.64 6.08
CA ILE A 155 4.45 9.65 5.10
C ILE A 155 5.25 8.56 5.81
N TYR A 156 6.16 8.94 6.70
CA TYR A 156 6.99 7.99 7.43
C TYR A 156 6.14 7.07 8.33
N LEU A 157 5.15 7.63 9.03
CA LEU A 157 4.20 6.84 9.83
C LEU A 157 3.39 5.87 8.96
N VAL A 158 2.85 6.31 7.82
CA VAL A 158 2.09 5.45 6.90
C VAL A 158 2.95 4.29 6.40
N VAL A 159 4.16 4.57 5.91
CA VAL A 159 5.11 3.52 5.49
C VAL A 159 5.45 2.60 6.66
N SER A 160 5.66 3.14 7.86
CA SER A 160 5.92 2.35 9.06
C SER A 160 4.77 1.39 9.40
N PHE A 161 3.51 1.84 9.30
CA PHE A 161 2.34 0.96 9.51
C PHE A 161 2.29 -0.18 8.48
N PHE A 162 2.54 0.10 7.21
CA PHE A 162 2.60 -0.96 6.19
C PHE A 162 3.72 -1.96 6.46
N MET A 163 4.91 -1.48 6.83
CA MET A 163 6.04 -2.34 7.17
C MET A 163 5.83 -3.14 8.45
N ASP A 164 5.07 -2.61 9.41
CA ASP A 164 4.78 -3.25 10.70
C ASP A 164 3.68 -4.31 10.61
N GLN A 165 2.72 -4.17 9.69
CA GLN A 165 1.66 -5.16 9.45
C GLN A 165 2.11 -6.39 8.64
N GLU A 166 3.24 -6.29 7.92
CA GLU A 166 3.83 -7.39 7.14
C GLU A 166 4.83 -8.25 7.93
N ASN A 167 5.19 -7.85 9.16
CA ASN A 167 6.04 -8.61 10.10
C ASN A 167 5.20 -9.44 11.08
#